data_AF-A0A6A8FL34-F1
#
_entry.id   AF-A0A6A8FL34-F1
#
_cell.length_a   1.000
_cell.length_b   1.000
_cell.length_c   1.000
_cell.angle_alpha   90.00
_cell.angle_beta   90.00
_cell.angle_gamma   90.00
#
_symmetry.space_group_name_H-M   'P 1'
#
loop_
_entity.id
_entity.type
_entity.pdbx_description
1 polymer ?
#
loop_
_entity_poly.entity_id
_entity_poly.type
_entity_poly.pdbx_seq_one_letter_code
_entity_poly.pdbx_strand_id
1 'polypeptide(L)'
;MTAYDSEAMLVGRVLEIGLRKSPRGNMDISIKISKQENSYNNSETVVTEEVLWKNISKIGDIVLLGERMRTSATNSPSQCASCGYQNEEGAVFCEECGKKLG
;
A
#
# COMPACT_ATOMS: atom_id res chain seq x y z
N MET A 1 13.85 6.95 3.45
CA MET A 1 12.60 6.93 2.65
C MET A 1 11.43 7.10 3.61
N THR A 2 10.39 7.85 3.24
CA THR A 2 9.17 8.00 4.06
C THR A 2 8.08 7.05 3.58
N ALA A 3 7.27 6.56 4.51
CA ALA A 3 6.13 5.70 4.23
C ALA A 3 4.85 6.45 4.52
N TYR A 4 3.87 6.32 3.62
CA TYR A 4 2.55 6.92 3.75
C TYR A 4 1.48 5.84 3.59
N ASP A 5 0.33 6.05 4.23
CA ASP A 5 -0.85 5.23 4.02
C ASP A 5 -1.62 5.67 2.76
N SER A 6 -2.76 5.02 2.51
CA SER A 6 -3.63 5.30 1.36
C SER A 6 -4.24 6.70 1.39
N GLU A 7 -4.35 7.32 2.57
CA GLU A 7 -4.87 8.68 2.77
C GLU A 7 -3.76 9.74 2.69
N ALA A 8 -2.57 9.36 2.21
CA ALA A 8 -1.37 10.21 2.15
C ALA A 8 -0.91 10.74 3.53
N MET A 9 -1.26 10.06 4.63
CA MET A 9 -0.76 10.42 5.96
C MET A 9 0.59 9.77 6.23
N LEU A 10 1.50 10.52 6.88
CA LEU A 10 2.83 10.03 7.22
C LEU A 10 2.73 8.91 8.28
N VAL A 11 3.13 7.70 7.89
CA VAL A 11 3.23 6.56 8.80
C VAL A 11 4.56 6.60 9.55
N GLY A 12 5.65 6.95 8.87
CA GLY A 12 6.96 7.01 9.48
C GLY A 12 8.13 6.98 8.49
N ARG A 13 9.33 6.69 9.00
CA ARG A 13 10.55 6.52 8.20
C ARG A 13 10.89 5.06 8.03
N VAL A 14 11.13 4.64 6.79
CA VAL A 14 11.67 3.30 6.49
C VAL A 14 13.10 3.24 7.02
N LEU A 15 13.34 2.29 7.93
CA LEU A 15 14.65 2.01 8.53
C LEU A 15 15.39 0.91 7.76
N GLU A 16 14.67 -0.14 7.38
CA GLU A 16 15.26 -1.37 6.87
C GLU A 16 14.31 -2.05 5.88
N ILE A 17 14.88 -2.64 4.83
CA ILE A 17 14.20 -3.58 3.94
C ILE A 17 14.97 -4.89 4.04
N GLY A 18 14.30 -5.96 4.46
CA GLY A 18 14.94 -7.22 4.80
C GLY A 18 14.16 -8.45 4.36
N LEU A 19 14.78 -9.61 4.54
CA LEU A 19 14.13 -10.90 4.35
C LEU A 19 13.68 -11.45 5.69
N ARG A 20 12.42 -11.90 5.78
CA ARG A 20 11.87 -12.60 6.94
C ARG A 20 11.43 -14.00 6.56
N LYS A 21 11.56 -14.94 7.49
CA LYS A 21 11.06 -16.30 7.30
C LYS A 21 9.58 -16.36 7.67
N SER A 22 8.74 -16.73 6.71
CA SER A 22 7.33 -17.00 6.95
C SER A 22 7.16 -18.25 7.83
N PRO A 23 6.00 -18.41 8.51
CA PRO A 23 5.71 -19.63 9.28
C PRO A 23 5.78 -20.93 8.48
N ARG A 24 5.63 -20.85 7.15
CA ARG A 24 5.73 -22.00 6.23
C ARG A 24 7.15 -22.29 5.76
N GLY A 25 8.14 -21.52 6.23
CA GLY A 25 9.56 -21.68 5.88
C GLY A 25 10.03 -20.90 4.66
N ASN A 26 9.11 -20.31 3.88
CA ASN A 26 9.46 -19.45 2.75
C ASN A 26 10.05 -18.12 3.21
N MET A 27 10.92 -17.51 2.41
CA MET A 27 11.46 -16.17 2.67
C MET A 27 10.55 -15.12 2.01
N ASP A 28 10.11 -14.13 2.78
CA ASP A 28 9.34 -12.97 2.33
C ASP A 28 10.17 -11.71 2.52
N ILE A 29 9.95 -10.69 1.69
CA ILE A 29 10.49 -9.36 1.95
C ILE A 29 9.59 -8.65 2.99
N SER A 30 10.20 -7.89 3.90
CA SER A 30 9.50 -6.99 4.82
C SER A 30 10.26 -5.68 5.00
N ILE A 31 9.53 -4.68 5.49
CA ILE A 31 10.04 -3.32 5.70
C ILE A 31 9.81 -2.94 7.15
N LYS A 32 10.84 -2.42 7.82
CA LYS A 32 10.73 -1.87 9.17
C LYS A 32 10.59 -0.35 9.09
N ILE A 33 9.55 0.19 9.72
CA ILE A 33 9.21 1.62 9.73
C ILE A 33 9.29 2.13 11.16
N SER A 34 9.92 3.29 11.40
CA SER A 34 9.90 3.97 12.69
C SER A 34 8.84 5.05 12.75
N LYS A 35 8.14 5.10 13.89
CA LYS A 35 7.18 6.13 14.27
C LYS A 35 7.66 6.81 15.55
N GLN A 36 7.70 8.14 15.54
CA GLN A 36 7.90 8.91 16.76
C GLN A 36 6.53 9.10 17.42
N GLU A 37 6.37 8.59 18.63
CA GLU A 37 5.25 8.96 19.47
C GLU A 37 5.68 10.14 20.34
N ASN A 38 4.91 11.23 20.28
CA ASN A 38 5.09 12.37 21.16
C ASN A 38 4.73 11.96 22.60
N SER A 39 5.69 11.39 23.31
CA SER A 39 5.58 11.10 24.73
C SER A 39 5.60 12.42 25.49
N TYR A 40 4.57 12.65 26.30
CA TYR A 40 4.35 13.86 27.11
C TYR A 40 5.45 14.16 28.15
N ASN A 41 6.54 13.39 28.18
CA ASN A 41 7.65 13.52 29.12
C ASN A 41 9.02 13.40 28.41
N ASN A 42 9.30 14.21 27.39
CA ASN A 42 10.63 14.43 26.76
C ASN A 42 11.51 13.18 26.51
N SER A 43 10.91 12.00 26.43
CA SER A 43 11.54 10.70 26.27
C SER A 43 11.11 10.19 24.92
N GLU A 44 11.96 10.44 23.92
CA GLU A 44 11.73 10.10 22.52
C GLU A 44 11.70 8.57 22.38
N THR A 45 10.49 8.01 22.47
CA THR A 45 10.28 6.57 22.28
C THR A 45 10.08 6.33 20.80
N VAL A 46 11.10 5.75 20.16
CA VAL A 46 11.02 5.33 18.76
C VAL A 46 10.35 3.96 18.70
N VAL A 47 9.10 3.92 18.25
CA VAL A 47 8.36 2.67 18.04
C VAL A 47 8.64 2.19 16.62
N THR A 48 8.90 0.90 16.43
CA THR A 48 9.10 0.32 15.09
C THR A 48 8.01 -0.67 14.74
N GLU A 49 7.48 -0.55 13.52
CA GLU A 49 6.48 -1.45 12.94
C GLU A 49 7.07 -2.22 11.75
N GLU A 50 6.73 -3.50 11.61
CA GLU A 50 7.09 -4.33 10.46
C GLU A 50 5.91 -4.43 9.48
N VAL A 51 6.16 -4.08 8.22
CA VAL A 51 5.19 -4.14 7.13
C VAL A 51 5.58 -5.23 6.14
N LEU A 52 4.62 -6.10 5.80
CA LEU A 52 4.83 -7.20 4.86
C LEU A 52 4.75 -6.72 3.41
N TRP A 53 5.53 -7.33 2.52
CA TRP A 53 5.57 -6.95 1.10
C TRP A 53 4.20 -6.87 0.42
N LYS A 54 3.29 -7.81 0.73
CA LYS A 54 1.93 -7.83 0.15
C LYS A 54 1.09 -6.60 0.49
N ASN A 55 1.44 -5.89 1.55
CA ASN A 55 0.75 -4.67 1.97
C ASN A 55 1.40 -3.45 1.34
N ILE A 56 2.34 -3.59 0.41
CA ILE A 56 2.97 -2.48 -0.31
C ILE A 56 2.33 -2.37 -1.69
N SER A 57 1.68 -1.23 -1.95
CA SER A 57 1.07 -0.84 -3.22
C SER A 57 2.11 -0.36 -4.24
N LYS A 58 3.08 0.48 -3.84
CA LYS A 58 4.11 1.00 -4.75
C LYS A 58 5.41 1.31 -4.02
N ILE A 59 6.55 1.16 -4.70
CA ILE A 59 7.88 1.55 -4.21
C ILE A 59 8.54 2.45 -5.25
N GLY A 60 8.87 3.68 -4.85
CA GLY A 60 9.67 4.67 -5.58
C GLY A 60 10.44 5.54 -4.58
N ASP A 61 10.48 6.87 -4.77
CA ASP A 61 10.91 7.79 -3.68
C ASP A 61 9.97 7.74 -2.45
N ILE A 62 8.81 7.08 -2.62
CA ILE A 62 7.71 6.93 -1.67
C ILE A 62 7.27 5.45 -1.67
N VAL A 63 6.96 4.90 -0.49
CA VAL A 63 6.31 3.59 -0.33
C VAL A 63 4.83 3.80 0.00
N LEU A 64 3.93 3.32 -0.85
CA LEU A 64 2.47 3.33 -0.63
C LEU A 64 2.04 1.97 -0.11
N LEU A 65 1.18 1.91 0.90
CA LEU A 65 0.64 0.65 1.42
C LEU A 65 -0.74 0.34 0.83
N GLY A 66 -0.97 -0.93 0.48
CA GLY A 66 -2.22 -1.43 -0.11
C GLY A 66 -3.35 -1.61 0.91
N GLU A 67 -4.58 -1.43 0.43
CA GLU A 67 -5.79 -1.39 1.23
C GLU A 67 -6.13 -2.73 1.90
N ARG A 68 -6.53 -2.70 3.18
CA ARG A 68 -7.08 -3.87 3.87
C ARG A 68 -8.54 -4.05 3.44
N MET A 69 -8.79 -5.07 2.60
CA MET A 69 -10.12 -5.51 2.12
C MET A 69 -11.25 -5.25 3.13
N ARG A 70 -12.06 -4.23 2.86
CA ARG A 70 -13.45 -4.19 3.31
C ARG A 70 -14.28 -4.82 2.19
N THR A 71 -14.78 -6.01 2.42
CA THR A 71 -15.81 -6.60 1.56
C THR A 71 -17.05 -5.74 1.62
N SER A 72 -17.41 -5.09 0.51
CA SER A 72 -18.72 -4.45 0.35
C SER A 72 -19.15 -4.54 -1.11
N ALA A 73 -20.10 -5.46 -1.31
CA ALA A 73 -21.16 -5.54 -2.32
C ALA A 73 -20.88 -5.12 -3.78
N THR A 74 -20.79 -6.16 -4.61
CA THR A 74 -21.43 -6.34 -5.93
C THR A 74 -21.65 -5.12 -6.81
N ASN A 75 -20.77 -5.01 -7.80
CA ASN A 75 -21.09 -4.78 -9.21
C ASN A 75 -19.79 -5.03 -10.01
N SER A 76 -19.92 -5.61 -11.20
CA SER A 76 -18.79 -6.20 -11.92
C SER A 76 -17.85 -5.14 -12.51
N PRO A 77 -16.52 -5.29 -12.36
CA PRO A 77 -15.54 -4.41 -13.00
C PRO A 77 -15.67 -4.43 -14.54
N SER A 78 -15.59 -3.26 -15.17
CA SER A 78 -15.75 -3.12 -16.62
C SER A 78 -14.40 -3.21 -17.34
N GLN A 79 -14.23 -4.26 -18.12
CA GLN A 79 -13.03 -4.43 -18.95
C GLN A 79 -13.08 -3.46 -20.14
N CYS A 80 -12.01 -2.70 -20.36
CA CYS A 80 -11.91 -1.83 -21.51
C CYS A 80 -11.86 -2.66 -22.80
N ALA A 81 -12.84 -2.48 -23.68
CA ALA A 81 -12.88 -3.16 -24.98
C ALA A 81 -11.73 -2.76 -25.93
N SER A 82 -11.00 -1.68 -25.63
CA SER A 82 -9.92 -1.19 -26.50
C SER A 82 -8.52 -1.57 -26.08
N CYS A 83 -8.23 -1.66 -24.79
CA CYS A 83 -6.90 -2.07 -24.30
C CYS A 83 -6.93 -3.31 -23.39
N GLY A 84 -8.10 -3.82 -23.04
CA GLY A 84 -8.27 -4.98 -22.17
C GLY A 84 -8.05 -4.69 -20.67
N TYR A 85 -7.75 -3.44 -20.29
CA TYR A 85 -7.54 -3.06 -18.89
C TYR A 85 -8.83 -3.18 -18.08
N GLN A 86 -8.72 -3.69 -16.86
CA GLN A 86 -9.84 -3.87 -15.94
C GLN A 86 -10.01 -2.59 -15.12
N ASN A 87 -11.00 -1.76 -15.46
CA ASN A 87 -11.21 -0.48 -14.77
C ASN A 87 -12.05 -0.69 -13.51
N GLU A 88 -11.96 0.30 -12.61
CA GLU A 88 -12.85 0.35 -11.45
C GLU A 88 -14.31 0.51 -11.87
N GLU A 89 -15.17 0.14 -10.94
CA GLU A 89 -16.60 0.22 -11.15
C GLU A 89 -17.06 1.69 -11.22
N GLY A 90 -17.88 2.02 -12.22
CA GLY A 90 -18.34 3.40 -12.43
C GLY A 90 -17.36 4.28 -13.21
N ALA A 91 -16.21 3.75 -13.65
CA ALA A 91 -15.30 4.47 -14.53
C ALA A 91 -15.99 4.85 -15.85
N VAL A 92 -16.01 6.15 -16.17
CA VAL A 92 -16.58 6.68 -17.44
C VAL A 92 -15.55 6.60 -18.58
N PHE A 93 -14.27 6.65 -18.24
CA PHE A 93 -13.14 6.56 -19.17
C PHE A 93 -12.16 5.51 -18.68
N CYS A 94 -11.44 4.88 -19.60
CA CYS A 94 -10.41 3.91 -19.27
C CYS A 94 -9.21 4.62 -18.62
N GLU A 95 -8.79 4.15 -17.45
CA GLU A 95 -7.69 4.74 -16.68
C GLU A 95 -6.33 4.54 -17.35
N GLU A 96 -6.19 3.51 -18.20
CA GLU A 96 -4.96 3.25 -18.95
C GLU A 96 -4.93 3.96 -20.31
N CYS A 97 -6.02 3.91 -21.09
CA CYS A 97 -6.01 4.38 -22.49
C CYS A 97 -6.88 5.61 -22.76
N GLY A 98 -7.60 6.13 -21.76
CA GLY A 98 -8.44 7.33 -21.86
C GLY A 98 -9.70 7.19 -22.72
N LYS A 99 -9.95 6.01 -23.32
CA LYS A 99 -11.13 5.80 -24.15
C LYS A 99 -12.37 5.65 -23.27
N LYS A 100 -13.49 6.24 -23.71
CA LYS A 100 -14.78 6.14 -23.03
C LYS A 100 -15.18 4.66 -22.90
N LEU A 101 -15.49 4.24 -21.68
CA LEU A 101 -16.07 2.93 -21.40
C LEU A 101 -17.56 3.02 -21.75
N GLY A 102 -18.03 2.08 -22.56
CA GLY A 102 -19.30 2.16 -23.31
C GLY A 102 -20.52 2.36 -22.44
#